data_AF-A0A183TZ13-F1
#
_entry.id   AF-A0A183TZ13-F1
#
_cell.length_a   1.000
_cell.length_b   1.000
_cell.length_c   1.000
_cell.angle_alpha   90.00
_cell.angle_beta   90.00
_cell.angle_gamma   90.00
#
_symmetry.space_group_name_H-M   'P 1'
#
loop_
_entity.id
_entity.type
_entity.pdbx_description
1 polymer ?
#
loop_
_entity_poly.entity_id
_entity_poly.type
_entity_poly.pdbx_seq_one_letter_code
_entity_poly.pdbx_strand_id
1 'polypeptide(L)'
;MINSKPISARDRVVKYAEFAAEFGPFDNLDSAGVKLNFIQYYLIDIIVPGLVIFMLLFILSIYTCVRLARLLWRLNLQRKPKKE
;
A
#
# COMPACT_ATOMS: atom_id res chain seq x y z
N MET A 1 -35.97 -20.49 20.05
CA MET A 1 -35.70 -19.50 18.98
C MET A 1 -35.22 -20.10 17.65
N ILE A 2 -34.62 -21.31 17.59
CA ILE A 2 -34.28 -21.95 16.29
C ILE A 2 -35.49 -22.62 15.63
N ASN A 3 -36.34 -23.30 16.41
CA ASN A 3 -37.50 -24.04 15.89
C ASN A 3 -38.69 -23.14 15.50
N SER A 4 -38.63 -21.84 15.83
CA SER A 4 -39.67 -20.85 15.50
C SER A 4 -39.38 -20.11 14.19
N LYS A 5 -38.36 -20.53 13.42
CA LYS A 5 -38.08 -19.91 12.12
C LYS A 5 -39.10 -20.44 11.09
N PRO A 6 -39.71 -19.57 10.28
CA PRO A 6 -40.76 -19.95 9.33
C PRO A 6 -40.26 -20.82 8.16
N ILE A 7 -38.95 -20.97 7.99
CA ILE A 7 -38.33 -21.75 6.92
C ILE A 7 -37.20 -22.58 7.53
N SER A 8 -37.17 -23.88 7.24
CA SER A 8 -36.12 -24.78 7.72
C SER A 8 -34.74 -24.40 7.15
N ALA A 9 -33.67 -24.84 7.80
CA ALA A 9 -32.32 -24.58 7.32
C ALA A 9 -32.06 -25.23 5.95
N ARG A 10 -32.58 -26.45 5.74
CA ARG A 10 -32.46 -27.21 4.50
C ARG A 10 -33.13 -26.49 3.33
N ASP A 11 -34.39 -26.09 3.50
CA ASP A 11 -35.17 -25.46 2.42
C ASP A 11 -34.56 -24.12 2.00
N ARG A 12 -33.95 -23.42 2.96
CA ARG A 12 -33.24 -22.17 2.71
C ARG A 12 -32.02 -22.37 1.81
N VAL A 13 -31.23 -23.41 2.05
CA VAL A 13 -30.06 -23.74 1.22
C VAL A 13 -30.48 -24.14 -0.18
N VAL A 14 -31.51 -24.99 -0.30
CA VAL A 14 -32.05 -25.41 -1.60
C VAL A 14 -32.53 -24.20 -2.39
N LYS A 15 -33.33 -23.32 -1.77
CA LYS A 15 -33.85 -22.11 -2.43
C LYS A 15 -32.75 -21.19 -2.93
N TYR A 16 -31.69 -20.95 -2.15
CA TYR A 16 -30.58 -20.10 -2.59
C TYR A 16 -29.70 -20.77 -3.65
N ALA A 17 -29.55 -22.09 -3.60
CA ALA A 17 -28.84 -22.85 -4.63
C ALA A 17 -29.61 -22.84 -5.97
N GLU A 18 -30.92 -23.04 -5.94
CA GLU A 18 -31.80 -22.93 -7.12
C GLU A 18 -31.76 -21.52 -7.71
N PHE A 19 -31.86 -20.49 -6.86
CA PHE A 19 -31.73 -19.10 -7.29
C PHE A 19 -30.36 -18.81 -7.94
N ALA A 20 -29.26 -19.28 -7.35
CA ALA A 20 -27.93 -19.11 -7.93
C ALA A 20 -27.76 -19.88 -9.25
N ALA A 21 -28.39 -21.06 -9.39
CA ALA A 21 -28.38 -21.85 -10.61
C ALA A 21 -29.23 -21.22 -11.72
N GLU A 22 -30.35 -20.59 -11.38
CA GLU A 22 -31.26 -19.94 -12.33
C GLU A 22 -30.72 -18.59 -12.82
N PHE A 23 -30.17 -17.77 -11.92
CA PHE A 23 -29.76 -16.40 -12.26
C PHE A 23 -28.27 -16.22 -12.55
N GLY A 24 -27.44 -17.22 -12.25
CA GLY A 24 -26.06 -17.28 -12.73
C GLY A 24 -25.15 -16.11 -12.31
N PRO A 25 -23.90 -16.05 -12.78
CA PRO A 25 -22.85 -15.28 -12.14
C PRO A 25 -23.15 -13.78 -12.12
N PHE A 26 -23.26 -13.26 -10.91
CA PHE A 26 -23.45 -11.84 -10.68
C PHE A 26 -22.08 -11.15 -10.79
N ASP A 27 -21.93 -10.24 -11.75
CA ASP A 27 -20.69 -9.48 -11.96
C ASP A 27 -20.21 -8.72 -10.71
N ASN A 28 -21.14 -8.43 -9.80
CA ASN A 28 -20.91 -7.74 -8.53
C ASN A 28 -20.51 -8.67 -7.37
N LEU A 29 -20.69 -9.99 -7.51
CA LEU A 29 -20.23 -10.99 -6.55
C LEU A 29 -18.83 -11.50 -6.86
N ASP A 30 -18.35 -11.28 -8.08
CA ASP A 30 -16.97 -11.57 -8.43
C ASP A 30 -16.04 -10.51 -7.82
N SER A 31 -14.91 -10.96 -7.28
CA SER A 31 -13.95 -10.04 -6.69
C SER A 31 -13.33 -9.19 -7.79
N ALA A 32 -13.47 -7.87 -7.71
CA ALA A 32 -12.88 -6.95 -8.69
C ALA A 32 -11.37 -7.16 -8.89
N GLY A 33 -10.68 -7.70 -7.87
CA GLY A 33 -9.27 -8.08 -7.94
C GLY A 33 -8.93 -9.15 -8.98
N VAL A 34 -9.87 -10.04 -9.33
CA VAL A 34 -9.66 -11.10 -10.35
C VAL A 34 -9.52 -10.51 -11.75
N LYS A 35 -10.16 -9.35 -11.98
CA LYS A 35 -10.16 -8.65 -13.28
C LYS A 35 -9.01 -7.65 -13.42
N LEU A 36 -8.18 -7.47 -12.39
CA LEU A 36 -7.08 -6.51 -12.40
C LEU A 36 -5.87 -7.05 -13.19
N ASN A 37 -5.23 -6.14 -13.94
CA ASN A 37 -3.95 -6.44 -14.56
C ASN A 37 -2.83 -6.48 -13.51
N PHE A 38 -1.74 -7.20 -13.78
CA PHE A 38 -0.59 -7.36 -12.87
C PHE A 38 -0.08 -6.02 -12.29
N ILE A 39 0.01 -4.99 -13.13
CA ILE A 39 0.46 -3.65 -12.73
C ILE A 39 -0.48 -3.02 -11.69
N GLN A 40 -1.79 -3.13 -11.89
CA GLN A 40 -2.81 -2.57 -10.98
C GLN A 40 -2.91 -3.40 -9.70
N TYR A 41 -2.87 -4.73 -9.83
CA TYR A 41 -2.94 -5.65 -8.70
C TYR A 41 -1.81 -5.40 -7.69
N TYR A 42 -0.60 -5.13 -8.18
CA TYR A 42 0.57 -4.81 -7.35
C TYR A 42 0.79 -3.30 -7.13
N LEU A 43 -0.10 -2.44 -7.61
CA LEU A 43 -0.01 -0.97 -7.47
C LEU A 43 1.37 -0.41 -7.89
N ILE A 44 1.94 -0.98 -8.95
CA ILE A 44 3.30 -0.65 -9.41
C ILE A 44 3.37 0.83 -9.85
N ASP A 45 2.26 1.35 -10.38
CA ASP A 45 2.08 2.75 -10.76
C ASP A 45 2.19 3.74 -9.58
N ILE A 46 1.93 3.30 -8.35
CA ILE A 46 2.09 4.10 -7.13
C ILE A 46 3.47 3.88 -6.51
N ILE A 47 3.92 2.61 -6.44
CA ILE A 47 5.18 2.25 -5.80
C ILE A 47 6.38 2.85 -6.53
N VAL A 48 6.39 2.81 -7.87
CA VAL A 48 7.55 3.26 -8.66
C VAL A 48 7.79 4.77 -8.50
N PRO A 49 6.81 5.66 -8.70
CA PRO A 49 7.01 7.09 -8.43
C PRO A 49 7.36 7.38 -6.97
N GLY A 50 6.75 6.66 -6.02
CA GLY A 50 7.05 6.80 -4.60
C GLY A 50 8.52 6.49 -4.27
N LEU A 51 9.06 5.40 -4.82
CA LEU A 51 10.47 5.02 -4.67
C LEU A 51 11.42 6.04 -5.30
N VAL A 52 11.07 6.59 -6.47
CA VAL A 52 11.88 7.61 -7.14
C VAL A 52 11.96 8.88 -6.30
N ILE A 53 10.84 9.36 -5.77
CA ILE A 53 10.80 10.53 -4.88
C ILE A 53 11.61 10.26 -3.62
N PHE A 54 11.44 9.08 -3.01
CA PHE A 54 12.20 8.69 -1.83
C PHE A 54 13.71 8.69 -2.08
N MET A 55 14.18 8.11 -3.18
CA MET A 55 15.60 8.14 -3.55
C MET A 55 16.11 9.57 -3.76
N LEU A 56 15.34 10.43 -4.42
CA LEU A 56 15.74 11.81 -4.67
C LEU A 56 15.88 12.59 -3.36
N LEU A 57 14.93 12.44 -2.44
CA LEU A 57 15.01 13.03 -1.10
C LEU A 57 16.19 12.50 -0.30
N PHE A 58 16.47 11.20 -0.40
CA PHE A 58 17.59 10.56 0.27
C PHE A 58 18.94 11.12 -0.23
N ILE A 59 19.12 11.25 -1.54
CA ILE A 59 20.32 11.85 -2.14
C ILE A 59 20.48 13.30 -1.71
N LEU A 60 19.40 14.09 -1.74
CA LEU A 60 19.41 15.48 -1.28
C LEU A 60 19.79 15.58 0.20
N SER A 61 19.25 14.70 1.05
CA SER A 61 19.57 14.64 2.48
C SER A 61 21.05 14.34 2.72
N ILE A 62 21.63 13.37 2.02
CA ILE A 62 23.06 13.08 2.10
C ILE A 62 23.88 14.30 1.66
N TYR A 63 23.51 14.92 0.54
CA TYR A 63 24.21 16.08 0.02
C TYR A 63 24.21 17.25 1.02
N THR A 64 23.05 17.56 1.62
CA THR A 64 22.95 18.63 2.63
C THR A 64 23.73 18.28 3.90
N CYS A 65 23.64 17.03 4.38
CA CYS A 65 24.42 16.55 5.53
C CYS A 65 25.93 16.69 5.30
N VAL A 66 26.45 16.26 4.14
CA VAL A 66 27.88 16.39 3.80
C VAL A 66 28.27 17.87 3.67
N ARG A 67 27.42 18.71 3.08
CA ARG A 67 27.68 20.15 2.99
C ARG A 67 27.75 20.80 4.37
N LEU A 68 26.81 20.48 5.26
CA LEU A 68 26.78 20.97 6.64
C LEU A 68 27.99 20.47 7.43
N ALA A 69 28.34 19.19 7.34
CA ALA A 69 29.52 18.62 7.98
C ALA A 69 30.81 19.33 7.53
N ARG A 70 30.95 19.60 6.22
CA ARG A 70 32.10 20.35 5.68
C ARG A 70 32.14 21.80 6.19
N LEU A 71 30.99 22.47 6.29
CA LEU A 71 30.90 23.83 6.84
C LEU A 71 31.29 23.85 8.32
N LEU A 72 30.75 22.93 9.11
CA LEU A 72 31.07 22.79 10.54
C LEU A 72 32.55 22.47 10.76
N TRP A 73 33.13 21.60 9.93
CA TRP A 73 34.57 21.31 9.97
C TRP A 73 35.42 22.55 9.71
N ARG A 74 35.07 23.35 8.69
CA ARG A 74 35.77 24.62 8.38
C ARG A 74 35.68 25.61 9.53
N LEU A 75 34.51 25.77 10.14
CA LEU A 75 34.30 26.66 11.28
C LEU A 75 35.06 26.18 12.53
N ASN A 76 35.11 24.87 12.77
CA ASN A 76 35.88 24.29 13.87
C ASN A 76 37.38 24.52 13.69
N LEU A 77 37.91 24.39 12.47
CA LEU A 77 39.32 24.62 12.16
C LEU A 77 39.73 26.08 12.40
N GLN A 78 38.86 27.04 12.08
CA GLN A 78 39.10 28.48 12.35
C GLN A 78 39.02 28.83 13.85
N ARG A 79 38.36 28.00 14.67
CA ARG A 79 38.19 28.21 16.12
C ARG A 79 39.32 27.64 16.97
N LYS A 80 40.38 27.03 16.41
CA LYS A 80 41.61 26.72 17.18
C LYS A 80 42.58 27.91 17.10
N PRO A 81 42.51 28.91 18.00
CA PRO A 81 43.57 29.90 18.09
C PRO A 81 44.88 29.24 18.54
N LYS A 82 45.95 29.78 17.99
CA LYS A 82 47.37 29.50 18.21
C LYS A 82 47.64 29.19 19.69
N LYS A 83 48.18 28.01 20.00
CA LYS A 83 48.81 27.73 21.28
C LYS A 83 50.15 28.48 21.29
N GLU A 84 50.19 29.62 21.97
CA GLU A 84 51.41 30.20 22.55
C GLU A 84 51.21 30.24 24.07
#